data_AF-A0A9X0WAM2-F1
#
_entry.id   AF-A0A9X0WAM2-F1
#
_cell.length_a   1.000
_cell.length_b   1.000
_cell.length_c   1.000
_cell.angle_alpha   90.00
_cell.angle_beta   90.00
_cell.angle_gamma   90.00
#
_symmetry.space_group_name_H-M   'P 1'
#
loop_
_entity.id
_entity.type
_entity.pdbx_description
1 polymer ?
#
loop_
_entity_poly.entity_id
_entity_poly.type
_entity_poly.pdbx_seq_one_letter_code
_entity_poly.pdbx_strand_id
1 'polypeptide(L)' 'MKKKLNLLLFSAFWSFVLALVMTLIGFLHQEQVDLTEAATGGIVWSRVLYLFLGWFGFSMVVMLIGSLIYILMSRRRG' A
#
# COMPACT_ATOMS: atom_id res chain seq x y z
N MET A 1 -23.06 -8.52 -22.46
CA MET A 1 -21.78 -7.83 -22.15
C MET A 1 -21.35 -8.22 -20.74
N LYS A 2 -20.46 -9.20 -20.61
CA LYS A 2 -20.07 -9.76 -19.31
C LYS A 2 -19.15 -8.75 -18.59
N LYS A 3 -19.64 -8.16 -17.50
CA LYS A 3 -18.84 -7.39 -16.53
C LYS A 3 -17.74 -8.30 -15.99
N LYS A 4 -16.57 -8.37 -16.67
CA LYS A 4 -15.33 -8.73 -16.00
C LYS A 4 -15.01 -7.55 -15.09
N LEU A 5 -15.67 -7.53 -13.93
CA LEU A 5 -15.34 -6.61 -12.86
C LEU A 5 -13.83 -6.77 -12.65
N ASN A 6 -13.12 -5.68 -12.87
CA ASN A 6 -11.71 -5.68 -13.14
C ASN A 6 -10.99 -5.95 -11.80
N LEU A 7 -10.84 -7.23 -11.43
CA LEU A 7 -10.27 -7.69 -10.15
C LEU A 7 -8.89 -7.06 -9.90
N LEU A 8 -8.13 -6.82 -10.96
CA LEU A 8 -6.88 -6.05 -10.92
C LEU A 8 -7.08 -4.60 -10.48
N LEU A 9 -8.15 -3.95 -10.96
CA LEU A 9 -8.48 -2.58 -10.58
C LEU A 9 -8.93 -2.52 -9.11
N PHE A 10 -9.67 -3.53 -8.67
CA PHE A 10 -10.08 -3.65 -7.26
C PHE A 10 -8.88 -3.90 -6.34
N SER A 11 -7.95 -4.77 -6.73
CA SER A 11 -6.73 -5.00 -5.95
C SER A 11 -5.85 -3.76 -5.92
N ALA A 12 -5.66 -3.09 -7.06
CA ALA A 12 -4.90 -1.84 -7.14
C ALA A 12 -5.53 -0.73 -6.27
N PHE A 13 -6.86 -0.62 -6.29
CA PHE A 13 -7.58 0.33 -5.44
C PHE A 13 -7.36 0.04 -3.95
N TRP A 14 -7.47 -1.21 -3.52
CA TRP A 14 -7.24 -1.58 -2.12
C TRP A 14 -5.78 -1.43 -1.69
N SER A 15 -4.81 -1.73 -2.56
CA SER A 15 -3.40 -1.43 -2.29
C SER A 15 -3.15 0.06 -2.13
N PHE A 16 -3.79 0.90 -2.94
CA PHE A 16 -3.71 2.35 -2.82
C PHE A 16 -4.30 2.85 -1.50
N VAL A 17 -5.48 2.34 -1.11
CA VAL A 17 -6.12 2.68 0.17
C VAL A 17 -5.25 2.26 1.35
N LEU A 18 -4.70 1.05 1.34
CA LEU A 18 -3.81 0.57 2.41
C LEU A 18 -2.54 1.41 2.52
N ALA A 19 -1.95 1.80 1.39
CA ALA A 19 -0.79 2.68 1.38
C ALA A 19 -1.10 4.06 1.97
N LEU A 20 -2.25 4.64 1.64
CA LEU A 20 -2.71 5.90 2.23
C LEU A 20 -2.92 5.78 3.74
N VAL A 21 -3.59 4.72 4.19
CA VAL A 21 -3.86 4.49 5.62
C VAL A 21 -2.55 4.31 6.39
N MET A 22 -1.61 3.52 5.90
CA MET A 22 -0.32 3.34 6.56
C MET A 22 0.54 4.60 6.55
N THR A 23 0.49 5.38 5.48
CA THR A 23 1.14 6.70 5.43
C THR A 23 0.56 7.62 6.50
N LEU A 24 -0.76 7.64 6.65
CA LEU A 24 -1.45 8.44 7.68
C LEU A 24 -1.12 7.95 9.10
N ILE A 25 -1.05 6.63 9.32
CA ILE A 25 -0.62 6.06 10.60
C ILE A 25 0.82 6.44 10.90
N GLY A 26 1.72 6.42 9.92
CA GLY A 26 3.11 6.87 10.08
C GLY A 26 3.21 8.32 10.57
N PHE A 27 2.37 9.21 10.04
CA PHE A 27 2.24 10.58 10.53
C PHE A 27 1.72 10.69 11.97
N LEU A 28 0.86 9.77 12.41
CA LEU A 28 0.24 9.81 13.73
C LEU A 28 1.09 9.14 14.82
N HIS A 29 1.89 8.12 14.47
CA HIS A 29 2.56 7.27 15.47
C HIS A 29 4.02 7.62 15.75
N GLN A 30 4.85 8.02 14.77
CA GLN A 30 6.29 8.10 15.04
C GLN A 30 7.14 8.95 14.08
N GLU A 31 6.69 9.25 12.85
CA GLU A 31 7.59 9.78 11.81
C GLU A 31 7.61 11.29 11.62
N GLN A 32 6.93 12.07 12.46
CA GLN A 32 6.97 13.54 12.34
C GLN A 32 8.40 14.08 12.48
N VAL A 33 9.28 13.41 13.22
CA VAL A 33 10.68 13.80 13.43
C VAL A 33 11.55 13.57 12.18
N ASP A 34 11.23 12.56 11.36
CA ASP A 34 12.00 12.23 10.14
C ASP A 34 11.39 12.82 8.86
N LEU A 35 10.13 13.24 8.87
CA LEU A 35 9.45 13.86 7.73
C LEU A 35 9.55 15.40 7.72
N THR A 36 10.02 15.99 8.82
CA THR A 36 10.23 17.44 8.93
C THR A 36 11.70 17.78 8.76
N GLU A 37 11.96 18.90 8.06
CA GLU A 37 13.29 19.47 8.02
C GLU A 37 13.68 19.97 9.42
N ALA A 38 14.80 19.46 9.94
CA ALA A 38 15.31 19.83 11.27
C ALA A 38 15.57 21.35 11.42
N ALA A 39 15.70 22.09 10.31
CA ALA A 39 15.97 23.53 10.30
C ALA A 39 14.70 24.40 10.18
N THR A 40 13.64 23.92 9.51
CA THR A 40 12.46 24.74 9.16
C THR A 40 11.17 24.22 9.75
N GLY A 41 11.14 22.98 10.26
CA GLY A 41 9.91 22.29 10.66
C GLY A 41 8.95 22.02 9.48
N GLY A 42 9.40 22.27 8.24
CA GLY A 42 8.61 22.07 7.03
C GLY A 42 8.49 20.59 6.68
N ILE A 43 7.30 20.18 6.24
CA ILE A 43 7.07 18.82 5.76
C ILE A 43 7.78 18.64 4.42
N VAL A 44 8.71 17.68 4.38
CA VAL A 44 9.43 17.33 3.16
C VAL A 44 8.59 16.35 2.36
N TRP A 45 7.83 16.86 1.40
CA TRP A 45 6.91 16.06 0.57
C TRP A 45 7.59 14.91 -0.19
N SER A 46 8.88 15.02 -0.52
CA SER A 46 9.63 13.91 -1.14
C SER A 46 9.77 12.71 -0.20
N ARG A 47 10.01 12.93 1.10
CA ARG A 47 10.07 11.85 2.10
C ARG A 47 8.72 11.18 2.29
N VAL A 48 7.64 11.98 2.31
CA VAL A 48 6.26 11.46 2.34
C VAL A 48 5.97 10.57 1.14
N LEU A 49 6.43 10.99 -0.06
CA LEU A 49 6.30 10.18 -1.26
C LEU A 49 7.06 8.86 -1.15
N TYR A 50 8.31 8.86 -0.68
CA TYR A 50 9.07 7.63 -0.48
C TYR A 50 8.41 6.66 0.51
N LEU A 51 7.87 7.20 1.60
CA LEU A 51 7.14 6.41 2.58
C LEU A 51 5.87 5.78 1.98
N PHE A 52 5.12 6.58 1.23
CA PHE A 52 3.95 6.10 0.48
C PHE A 52 4.35 5.00 -0.52
N LEU A 53 5.42 5.18 -1.29
CA LEU A 53 5.92 4.16 -2.22
C LEU A 53 6.34 2.87 -1.49
N GLY A 54 6.98 2.99 -0.32
CA GLY A 54 7.36 1.85 0.51
C GLY A 54 6.14 1.03 0.93
N TRP A 55 5.11 1.69 1.48
CA TRP A 55 3.87 1.03 1.88
C TRP A 55 3.06 0.49 0.69
N PHE A 56 3.04 1.22 -0.42
CA PHE A 56 2.39 0.77 -1.65
C PHE A 56 3.04 -0.49 -2.20
N GLY A 57 4.37 -0.50 -2.32
CA GLY A 57 5.13 -1.68 -2.76
C GLY A 57 4.90 -2.87 -1.82
N PHE A 58 4.97 -2.65 -0.51
CA PHE A 58 4.71 -3.70 0.47
C PHE A 58 3.29 -4.28 0.34
N SER A 59 2.26 -3.43 0.26
CA SER A 59 0.88 -3.87 0.07
C SER A 59 0.68 -4.67 -1.22
N MET A 60 1.35 -4.27 -2.30
CA MET A 60 1.30 -4.98 -3.58
C MET A 60 1.88 -6.40 -3.45
N VAL A 61 3.01 -6.56 -2.75
CA VAL A 61 3.61 -7.86 -2.48
C VAL A 61 2.67 -8.75 -1.66
N VAL A 62 2.06 -8.21 -0.60
CA VAL A 62 1.11 -8.97 0.24
C VAL A 62 -0.10 -9.44 -0.59
N MET A 63 -0.67 -8.58 -1.44
CA MET A 63 -1.78 -8.97 -2.31
C MET A 63 -1.39 -10.02 -3.35
N LEU A 64 -0.19 -9.94 -3.93
CA LEU A 64 0.31 -10.95 -4.86
C LEU A 64 0.51 -12.30 -4.17
N ILE A 65 1.08 -12.31 -2.97
CA ILE A 65 1.25 -13.52 -2.15
C ILE A 65 -0.12 -14.10 -1.79
N GLY A 66 -1.05 -13.28 -1.30
CA GLY A 66 -2.41 -13.73 -0.98
C GLY A 66 -3.13 -14.32 -2.19
N SER A 67 -2.99 -13.68 -3.36
CA SER A 67 -3.54 -14.18 -4.63
C SER A 67 -2.92 -15.51 -5.04
N LEU A 68 -1.60 -15.66 -4.90
CA LEU A 68 -0.88 -16.90 -5.22
C LEU A 68 -1.33 -18.06 -4.30
N ILE A 69 -1.46 -17.80 -3.00
CA ILE A 69 -1.95 -18.79 -2.02
C ILE A 69 -3.39 -19.20 -2.37
N TYR A 70 -4.26 -18.25 -2.69
CA TYR A 70 -5.64 -18.53 -3.09
C TYR A 70 -5.71 -19.47 -4.30
N ILE A 71 -4.91 -19.20 -5.34
CA ILE A 71 -4.85 -20.05 -6.54
C ILE A 71 -4.32 -21.44 -6.20
N LEU A 72 -3.24 -21.53 -5.41
CA LEU A 72 -2.64 -22.81 -5.03
C LEU A 72 -3.62 -23.68 -4.21
N MET A 73 -4.38 -23.07 -3.31
CA MET A 73 -5.36 -23.77 -2.48
C MET A 73 -6.59 -24.20 -3.27
N SER A 74 -7.07 -23.35 -4.19
CA SER A 74 -8.16 -23.68 -5.12
C SER A 74 -7.82 -24.91 -5.97
N ARG A 75 -6.56 -25.01 -6.42
CA ARG A 75 -6.07 -26.13 -7.23
C ARG A 75 -6.01 -27.47 -6.49
N ARG A 76 -6.01 -27.47 -5.15
CA ARG A 76 -6.01 -28.70 -4.33
C ARG A 76 -7.41 -29.23 -4.00
N ARG A 77 -8.47 -28.47 -4.28
CA ARG A 77 -9.86 -28.88 -4.00
C ARG A 77 -10.63 -29.37 -5.25
N GLY A 78 -9.99 -29.36 -6.41
CA GLY A 78 -10.55 -29.82 -7.69
C GLY A 78 -10.05 -31.20 -8.08
#